data_AF-A0AAD8Q0V4-F1
#
_entry.id   AF-A0AAD8Q0V4-F1
#
_cell.length_a   1.000
_cell.length_b   1.000
_cell.length_c   1.000
_cell.angle_alpha   90.00
_cell.angle_beta   90.00
_cell.angle_gamma   90.00
#
_symmetry.space_group_name_H-M   'P 1'
#
loop_
_entity.id
_entity.type
_entity.pdbx_description
1 polymer ?
#
loop_
_entity_poly.entity_id
_entity_poly.type
_entity_poly.pdbx_seq_one_letter_code
_entity_poly.pdbx_strand_id
1 'polypeptide(L)'
;MSTSSTSTGPVTVLQSVEKQRDRMTTKLQVTDSHVTGSGNITTVRATLPEYHVSPPWQLLWDDLWLFVRHSTLIPFIVDPLWYPRRDGVQYPSLSQAWLPRSINWDIIQRTVTASQSWYQKLVDPFFPSGEMDELYPSVGNLISLTAHGILIVAQLSFLVSIPFATNLPYNVVIPYILGFIALNYFVCIPLNAGTSNGMLTSQHDRWEEARHWDSLRDEDYREKWIFLNGISVGSHWLQGNLNRLSRTFHRPIVGVHNPTAGIVFDIIQCLLERCFYFGTTDTRTCYSLIAAALSPTENTDKVVLILHSQGGLEGSIILDWLLSNYSRDTLKQVEIYTFGNAANHFNNPRVSGEEGILGHIEHYGNSGDFVAAWGVNHFKSLVAKASLNQDLEKKARSFDLGYILGRDERQNNFSGLLFKNEVKGHLLNQHYLDRILPLNVSLTGVEEESKGKPKPGTFMDSPMQSDEGSRKIDHEGAKVYQESRLWQYINGRSPPPKVRDLPANFWRKVNGEHTQ
;
A
#
# COMPACT_ATOMS: atom_id res chain seq x y z
N MET A 1 12.24 31.15 -3.78
CA MET A 1 10.81 31.37 -3.49
C MET A 1 10.00 30.42 -4.37
N SER A 2 9.73 29.19 -3.91
CA SER A 2 8.75 28.29 -4.53
C SER A 2 7.69 27.98 -3.47
N THR A 3 6.67 28.82 -3.44
CA THR A 3 5.48 28.66 -2.62
C THR A 3 4.63 27.50 -3.18
N SER A 4 4.17 26.63 -2.28
CA SER A 4 3.17 25.55 -2.42
C SER A 4 3.45 24.39 -3.40
N SER A 5 3.86 23.22 -2.87
CA SER A 5 3.73 21.91 -3.54
C SER A 5 2.59 21.05 -2.97
N THR A 6 1.66 21.64 -2.22
CA THR A 6 0.30 21.10 -2.13
C THR A 6 -0.35 21.38 -3.48
N SER A 7 -0.74 20.34 -4.21
CA SER A 7 -1.54 20.49 -5.43
C SER A 7 -2.74 21.39 -5.12
N THR A 8 -2.70 22.64 -5.58
CA THR A 8 -3.83 23.56 -5.50
C THR A 8 -4.88 23.26 -6.57
N GLY A 9 -4.70 22.15 -7.30
CA GLY A 9 -5.61 21.65 -8.30
C GLY A 9 -6.58 20.60 -7.76
N PRO A 10 -7.60 20.25 -8.55
CA PRO A 10 -8.46 19.11 -8.27
C PRO A 10 -7.64 17.82 -8.16
N VAL A 11 -8.09 16.90 -7.31
CA VAL A 11 -7.52 15.55 -7.19
C VAL A 11 -8.21 14.65 -8.19
N THR A 12 -7.42 14.01 -9.04
CA THR A 12 -7.95 13.07 -10.04
C THR A 12 -8.38 11.80 -9.33
N VAL A 13 -9.65 11.44 -9.47
CA VAL A 13 -10.22 10.24 -8.85
C VAL A 13 -10.68 9.27 -9.92
N LEU A 14 -10.21 8.03 -9.80
CA LEU A 14 -10.54 6.94 -10.71
C LEU A 14 -11.43 5.93 -9.98
N GLN A 15 -12.67 5.81 -10.44
CA GLN A 15 -13.62 4.79 -10.02
C GLN A 15 -13.74 3.74 -11.12
N SER A 16 -13.82 2.46 -10.77
CA SER A 16 -13.96 1.40 -11.76
C SER A 16 -15.35 1.40 -12.40
N VAL A 17 -15.42 1.14 -13.71
CA VAL A 17 -16.66 1.05 -14.46
C VAL A 17 -17.28 -0.33 -14.24
N GLU A 18 -18.11 -0.48 -13.22
CA GLU A 18 -18.60 -1.81 -12.79
C GLU A 18 -20.11 -2.01 -12.86
N LYS A 19 -20.88 -1.05 -13.39
CA LYS A 19 -22.33 -1.28 -13.63
C LYS A 19 -22.53 -2.01 -14.96
N GLN A 20 -22.92 -3.28 -14.86
CA GLN A 20 -23.20 -4.22 -15.96
C GLN A 20 -22.02 -4.46 -16.91
N ARG A 21 -20.89 -4.96 -16.40
CA ARG A 21 -20.08 -5.84 -17.25
C ARG A 21 -20.90 -7.11 -17.49
N ASP A 22 -21.37 -7.31 -18.71
CA ASP A 22 -21.93 -8.59 -19.10
C ASP A 22 -20.79 -9.61 -19.00
N ARG A 23 -20.84 -10.48 -17.98
CA ARG A 23 -19.86 -11.55 -17.80
C ARG A 23 -19.65 -12.25 -19.13
N MET A 24 -18.41 -12.35 -19.58
CA MET A 24 -18.13 -12.90 -20.88
C MET A 24 -18.52 -14.38 -20.90
N THR A 25 -19.45 -14.73 -21.79
CA THR A 25 -19.89 -16.11 -21.94
C THR A 25 -19.53 -16.67 -23.30
N THR A 26 -18.91 -17.83 -23.32
CA THR A 26 -18.73 -18.65 -24.52
C THR A 26 -19.72 -19.81 -24.53
N LYS A 27 -19.96 -20.38 -25.72
CA LYS A 27 -20.77 -21.58 -25.89
C LYS A 27 -19.82 -22.77 -26.03
N LEU A 28 -19.77 -23.63 -25.03
CA LEU A 28 -19.00 -24.88 -25.06
C LEU A 28 -19.94 -26.03 -25.39
N GLN A 29 -19.53 -26.88 -26.32
CA GLN A 29 -20.19 -28.15 -26.57
C GLN A 29 -19.64 -29.18 -25.58
N VAL A 30 -20.49 -29.65 -24.68
CA VAL A 30 -20.14 -30.63 -23.64
C VAL A 30 -20.94 -31.90 -23.89
N THR A 31 -20.26 -33.03 -23.86
CA THR A 31 -20.90 -34.34 -23.94
C THR A 31 -21.58 -34.65 -22.61
N ASP A 32 -22.90 -34.74 -22.61
CA ASP A 32 -23.68 -35.15 -21.44
C ASP A 32 -23.53 -36.66 -21.23
N SER A 33 -22.98 -37.04 -20.07
CA SER A 33 -22.77 -38.44 -19.69
C SER A 33 -24.07 -39.17 -19.31
N HIS A 34 -25.18 -38.45 -19.12
CA HIS A 34 -26.47 -39.02 -18.72
C HIS A 34 -27.39 -39.40 -19.89
N VAL A 35 -27.05 -39.00 -21.12
CA VAL A 35 -27.76 -39.41 -22.34
C VAL A 35 -26.89 -40.42 -23.06
N THR A 36 -27.45 -41.48 -23.65
CA THR A 36 -26.70 -42.47 -24.45
C THR A 36 -27.14 -42.38 -25.92
N GLY A 37 -26.25 -41.92 -26.81
CA GLY A 37 -26.49 -41.87 -28.25
C GLY A 37 -25.70 -40.76 -28.97
N SER A 38 -25.85 -40.67 -30.29
CA SER A 38 -25.18 -39.65 -31.14
C SER A 38 -25.72 -38.20 -30.95
N GLY A 39 -26.67 -38.00 -30.02
CA GLY A 39 -27.29 -36.71 -29.68
C GLY A 39 -26.82 -36.08 -28.37
N ASN A 40 -25.72 -36.58 -27.77
CA ASN A 40 -25.30 -36.23 -26.40
C ASN A 40 -24.60 -34.88 -26.24
N ILE A 41 -24.54 -34.04 -27.28
CA ILE A 41 -23.78 -32.78 -27.23
C ILE A 41 -24.72 -31.66 -26.78
N THR A 42 -24.57 -31.22 -25.54
CA THR A 42 -25.29 -30.06 -25.00
C THR A 42 -24.42 -28.81 -25.12
N THR A 43 -25.02 -27.71 -25.58
CA THR A 43 -24.31 -26.43 -25.63
C THR A 43 -24.49 -25.71 -24.29
N VAL A 44 -23.45 -25.72 -23.47
CA VAL A 44 -23.42 -25.02 -22.19
C VAL A 44 -22.88 -23.61 -22.40
N ARG A 45 -23.55 -22.61 -21.83
CA ARG A 45 -23.04 -21.25 -21.78
C ARG A 45 -22.04 -21.17 -20.61
N ALA A 46 -20.75 -21.23 -20.93
CA ALA A 46 -19.68 -21.13 -19.94
C ALA A 46 -19.24 -19.68 -19.77
N THR A 47 -19.03 -19.25 -18.53
CA THR A 47 -18.42 -17.94 -18.24
C THR A 47 -16.91 -18.07 -18.37
N LEU A 48 -16.28 -17.20 -19.16
CA LEU A 48 -14.83 -17.18 -19.29
C LEU A 48 -14.19 -16.52 -18.06
N PRO A 49 -12.99 -16.97 -17.64
CA PRO A 49 -12.26 -16.31 -16.57
C PRO A 49 -11.83 -14.92 -17.02
N GLU A 50 -12.12 -13.91 -16.20
CA GLU A 50 -11.69 -12.51 -16.42
C GLU A 50 -10.28 -12.27 -15.86
N TYR A 51 -9.36 -13.19 -16.15
CA TYR A 51 -7.98 -13.11 -15.68
C TYR A 51 -7.02 -13.04 -16.85
N HIS A 52 -5.90 -12.36 -16.64
CA HIS A 52 -4.80 -12.35 -17.58
C HIS A 52 -4.15 -13.74 -17.62
N VAL A 53 -4.45 -14.52 -18.66
CA VAL A 53 -3.85 -15.83 -18.88
C VAL A 53 -2.91 -15.71 -20.08
N SER A 54 -1.61 -15.57 -19.82
CA SER A 54 -0.59 -15.57 -20.85
C SER A 54 0.62 -16.40 -20.41
N PRO A 55 1.45 -16.87 -21.36
CA PRO A 55 2.63 -17.62 -21.00
C PRO A 55 3.61 -16.82 -20.12
N PRO A 56 4.34 -17.48 -19.20
CA PRO A 56 5.28 -16.84 -18.27
C PRO A 56 6.21 -15.77 -18.88
N TRP A 57 6.79 -16.06 -20.05
CA TRP A 57 7.73 -15.14 -20.72
C TRP A 57 7.05 -13.89 -21.26
N GLN A 58 5.78 -14.00 -21.70
CA GLN A 58 5.02 -12.86 -22.20
C GLN A 58 4.59 -11.96 -21.04
N LEU A 59 4.17 -12.55 -19.92
CA LEU A 59 3.89 -11.80 -18.69
C LEU A 59 5.11 -10.98 -18.26
N LEU A 60 6.29 -11.60 -18.21
CA LEU A 60 7.53 -10.89 -17.90
C LEU A 60 7.86 -9.80 -18.93
N TRP A 61 7.72 -10.10 -20.21
CA TRP A 61 8.05 -9.15 -21.27
C TRP A 61 7.17 -7.90 -21.23
N ASP A 62 5.85 -8.09 -21.14
CA ASP A 62 4.89 -7.00 -21.11
C ASP A 62 5.07 -6.12 -19.87
N ASP A 63 5.42 -6.74 -18.75
CA ASP A 63 5.61 -6.06 -17.48
C ASP A 63 6.96 -5.34 -17.38
N LEU A 64 8.01 -5.95 -17.93
CA LEU A 64 9.33 -5.32 -18.12
C LEU A 64 9.22 -4.11 -19.06
N TRP A 65 8.40 -4.19 -20.11
CA TRP A 65 8.21 -3.07 -21.03
C TRP A 65 7.42 -1.93 -20.39
N LEU A 66 6.44 -2.25 -19.55
CA LEU A 66 5.78 -1.26 -18.70
C LEU A 66 6.77 -0.62 -17.70
N PHE A 67 7.65 -1.43 -17.09
CA PHE A 67 8.73 -0.94 -16.22
C PHE A 67 9.63 0.06 -16.96
N VAL A 68 10.14 -0.32 -18.13
CA VAL A 68 11.03 0.55 -18.93
C VAL A 68 10.32 1.83 -19.34
N ARG A 69 9.04 1.76 -19.74
CA ARG A 69 8.24 2.95 -20.10
C ARG A 69 8.17 3.97 -18.97
N HIS A 70 8.12 3.52 -17.71
CA HIS A 70 8.04 4.40 -16.55
C HIS A 70 9.38 4.67 -15.88
N SER A 71 10.48 4.05 -16.35
CA SER A 71 11.81 4.20 -15.76
C SER A 71 12.32 5.65 -15.67
N THR A 72 11.79 6.56 -16.48
CA THR A 72 12.07 8.01 -16.42
C THR A 72 11.61 8.66 -15.11
N LEU A 73 10.76 8.00 -14.33
CA LEU A 73 10.30 8.44 -13.00
C LEU A 73 11.21 7.95 -11.86
N ILE A 74 12.16 7.05 -12.12
CA ILE A 74 13.07 6.51 -11.11
C ILE A 74 14.04 7.59 -10.58
N PRO A 75 14.66 8.44 -11.43
CA PRO A 75 15.54 9.49 -10.93
C PRO A 75 14.81 10.42 -9.96
N PHE A 76 15.44 10.65 -8.81
CA PHE A 76 14.95 11.51 -7.73
C PHE A 76 13.65 11.06 -7.05
N ILE A 77 13.16 9.84 -7.30
CA ILE A 77 11.91 9.33 -6.69
C ILE A 77 11.84 9.43 -5.15
N VAL A 78 13.00 9.57 -4.49
CA VAL A 78 13.19 9.75 -3.06
C VAL A 78 13.93 11.07 -2.73
N ASP A 79 13.49 12.20 -3.28
CA ASP A 79 14.14 13.51 -3.02
C ASP A 79 13.49 14.26 -1.84
N PRO A 80 14.23 14.51 -0.74
CA PRO A 80 13.70 15.21 0.42
C PRO A 80 13.38 16.69 0.16
N LEU A 81 13.94 17.30 -0.88
CA LEU A 81 13.73 18.72 -1.19
C LEU A 81 12.40 18.99 -1.91
N TRP A 82 11.59 17.96 -2.17
CA TRP A 82 10.26 18.11 -2.76
C TRP A 82 9.21 18.66 -1.77
N TYR A 83 9.58 18.86 -0.51
CA TYR A 83 8.71 19.39 0.54
C TYR A 83 8.92 20.88 0.80
N PRO A 84 7.84 21.63 1.05
CA PRO A 84 7.95 22.98 1.54
C PRO A 84 8.54 22.92 2.96
N ARG A 85 9.53 23.79 3.19
CA ARG A 85 10.14 23.97 4.50
C ARG A 85 9.06 24.31 5.55
N ARG A 86 9.01 23.56 6.66
CA ARG A 86 8.11 23.83 7.80
C ARG A 86 8.86 24.51 8.93
N ASP A 87 8.77 25.83 8.99
CA ASP A 87 9.35 26.62 10.09
C ASP A 87 8.40 26.68 11.30
N GLY A 88 8.97 26.70 12.52
CA GLY A 88 8.21 26.90 13.77
C GLY A 88 7.50 25.67 14.34
N VAL A 89 7.75 24.48 13.80
CA VAL A 89 7.24 23.20 14.32
C VAL A 89 8.01 22.78 15.58
N GLN A 90 7.29 22.30 16.60
CA GLN A 90 7.88 21.78 17.84
C GLN A 90 8.10 20.28 17.71
N TYR A 91 9.25 19.93 17.14
CA TYR A 91 9.65 18.53 17.01
C TYR A 91 9.94 17.93 18.39
N PRO A 92 9.52 16.67 18.64
CA PRO A 92 9.97 15.93 19.81
C PRO A 92 11.50 15.93 19.89
N SER A 93 12.06 16.00 21.09
CA SER A 93 13.51 15.90 21.29
C SER A 93 14.01 14.55 20.77
N LEU A 94 15.11 14.56 20.01
CA LEU A 94 15.75 13.35 19.51
C LEU A 94 16.08 12.41 20.68
N SER A 95 15.93 11.10 20.45
CA SER A 95 16.22 10.12 21.49
C SER A 95 17.69 10.17 21.92
N GLN A 96 17.91 10.28 23.23
CA GLN A 96 19.23 10.21 23.87
C GLN A 96 19.55 8.80 24.38
N ALA A 97 18.76 7.79 24.02
CA ALA A 97 18.88 6.43 24.54
C ALA A 97 20.21 5.73 24.18
N TRP A 98 20.95 6.24 23.19
CA TRP A 98 22.27 5.75 22.79
C TRP A 98 23.40 6.21 23.72
N LEU A 99 23.18 7.22 24.57
CA LEU A 99 24.17 7.66 25.55
C LEU A 99 24.30 6.60 26.66
N PRO A 100 25.49 6.02 26.89
CA PRO A 100 25.70 5.09 27.98
C PRO A 100 25.35 5.76 29.32
N ARG A 101 24.59 5.06 30.18
CA ARG A 101 24.21 5.58 31.50
C ARG A 101 25.41 5.95 32.39
N SER A 102 26.58 5.39 32.11
CA SER A 102 27.85 5.72 32.77
C SER A 102 28.43 7.09 32.39
N ILE A 103 28.01 7.67 31.26
CA ILE A 103 28.41 8.97 30.73
C ILE A 103 27.25 9.97 30.93
N ASN A 104 26.62 9.94 32.10
CA ASN A 104 25.51 10.83 32.43
C ASN A 104 25.97 12.03 33.26
N TRP A 105 26.95 12.78 32.74
CA TRP A 105 27.40 14.02 33.38
C TRP A 105 26.56 15.19 32.86
N ASP A 106 26.12 16.08 33.75
CA ASP A 106 25.29 17.25 33.44
C ASP A 106 25.83 18.09 32.26
N ILE A 107 27.15 18.23 32.17
CA ILE A 107 27.81 18.99 31.11
C ILE A 107 27.69 18.28 29.76
N ILE A 108 27.84 16.96 29.73
CA ILE A 108 27.73 16.15 28.52
C ILE A 108 26.28 16.16 28.04
N GLN A 109 25.32 15.99 28.94
CA GLN A 109 23.90 16.08 28.61
C GLN A 109 23.51 17.44 28.04
N ARG A 110 23.95 18.54 28.67
CA ARG A 110 23.71 19.90 28.14
C ARG A 110 24.33 20.10 26.77
N THR A 111 25.54 19.59 26.55
CA THR A 111 26.25 19.70 25.27
C THR A 111 25.57 18.87 24.18
N VAL A 112 25.14 17.64 24.49
CA VAL A 112 24.40 16.79 23.56
C VAL A 112 23.04 17.41 23.24
N THR A 113 22.28 17.82 24.24
CA THR A 113 20.98 18.49 24.04
C THR A 113 21.13 19.76 23.22
N ALA A 114 22.16 20.58 23.47
CA ALA A 114 22.44 21.78 22.68
C ALA A 114 22.79 21.45 21.22
N SER A 115 23.60 20.40 21.01
CA SER A 115 24.00 19.94 19.67
C SER A 115 22.83 19.36 18.89
N GLN A 116 22.00 18.53 19.54
CA GLN A 116 20.75 18.00 18.98
C GLN A 116 19.79 19.13 18.66
N SER A 117 19.59 20.10 19.56
CA SER A 117 18.71 21.24 19.32
C SER A 117 19.19 22.10 18.14
N TRP A 118 20.50 22.30 17.99
CA TRP A 118 21.08 23.01 16.84
C TRP A 118 20.86 22.23 15.54
N TYR A 119 21.12 20.93 15.56
CA TYR A 119 20.91 20.04 14.42
C TYR A 119 19.44 20.00 13.99
N GLN A 120 18.51 19.83 14.94
CA GLN A 120 17.07 19.85 14.72
C GLN A 120 16.61 21.16 14.06
N LYS A 121 17.11 22.31 14.52
CA LYS A 121 16.80 23.61 13.89
C LYS A 121 17.25 23.71 12.43
N LEU A 122 18.30 23.01 12.04
CA LEU A 122 18.81 23.01 10.66
C LEU A 122 18.07 22.01 9.77
N VAL A 123 17.76 20.84 10.31
CA VAL A 123 17.32 19.67 9.54
C VAL A 123 15.81 19.50 9.57
N ASP A 124 15.18 19.58 10.75
CA ASP A 124 13.77 19.27 10.92
C ASP A 124 12.83 20.07 9.99
N PRO A 125 13.10 21.36 9.66
CA PRO A 125 12.27 22.09 8.71
C PRO A 125 12.14 21.44 7.32
N PHE A 126 13.07 20.56 6.92
CA PHE A 126 13.02 19.83 5.65
C PHE A 126 12.33 18.47 5.74
N PHE A 127 12.02 18.00 6.95
CA PHE A 127 11.45 16.68 7.24
C PHE A 127 10.17 16.84 8.04
N PRO A 128 8.99 16.90 7.38
CA PRO A 128 7.73 17.23 8.04
C PRO A 128 7.31 16.22 9.12
N SER A 129 7.77 14.96 9.07
CA SER A 129 7.55 13.97 10.13
C SER A 129 8.74 13.81 11.10
N GLY A 130 9.79 14.62 10.95
CA GLY A 130 10.99 14.54 11.79
C GLY A 130 11.72 13.20 11.65
N GLU A 131 12.16 12.61 12.76
CA GLU A 131 12.90 11.32 12.77
C GLU A 131 12.12 10.14 12.16
N MET A 132 10.80 10.25 11.98
CA MET A 132 9.99 9.20 11.36
C MET A 132 10.14 9.17 9.83
N ASP A 133 10.66 10.22 9.21
CA ASP A 133 10.90 10.25 7.75
C ASP A 133 12.08 9.34 7.37
N GLU A 134 11.92 8.61 6.28
CA GLU A 134 12.87 7.58 5.86
C GLU A 134 14.25 8.17 5.45
N LEU A 135 14.30 9.44 5.05
CA LEU A 135 15.54 10.14 4.69
C LEU A 135 16.00 11.15 5.74
N TYR A 136 15.33 11.23 6.89
CA TYR A 136 15.82 12.06 7.98
C TYR A 136 17.27 11.65 8.31
N PRO A 137 18.23 12.56 8.53
CA PRO A 137 19.64 12.18 8.70
C PRO A 137 19.93 11.63 10.12
N SER A 138 19.12 10.67 10.58
CA SER A 138 19.38 9.88 11.77
C SER A 138 20.48 8.84 11.51
N VAL A 139 21.11 8.36 12.57
CA VAL A 139 22.13 7.30 12.47
C VAL A 139 21.54 6.03 11.81
N GLY A 140 20.31 5.67 12.15
CA GLY A 140 19.64 4.51 11.57
C GLY A 140 19.41 4.67 10.06
N ASN A 141 18.88 5.82 9.63
CA ASN A 141 18.67 6.12 8.22
C ASN A 141 20.00 6.21 7.45
N LEU A 142 21.05 6.78 8.04
CA LEU A 142 22.38 6.83 7.41
C LEU A 142 22.99 5.43 7.21
N ILE A 143 22.82 4.53 8.18
CA ILE A 143 23.21 3.12 8.04
C ILE A 143 22.40 2.48 6.91
N SER A 144 21.08 2.67 6.88
CA SER A 144 20.22 2.14 5.83
C SER A 144 20.62 2.63 4.44
N LEU A 145 20.82 3.94 4.28
CA LEU A 145 21.25 4.56 3.02
C LEU A 145 22.63 4.07 2.58
N THR A 146 23.58 3.94 3.50
CA THR A 146 24.93 3.45 3.20
C THR A 146 24.90 1.98 2.75
N ALA A 147 24.16 1.13 3.47
CA ALA A 147 24.02 -0.28 3.12
C ALA A 147 23.34 -0.45 1.76
N HIS A 148 22.27 0.29 1.49
CA HIS A 148 21.63 0.30 0.17
C HIS A 148 22.55 0.83 -0.94
N GLY A 149 23.37 1.85 -0.67
CA GLY A 149 24.37 2.34 -1.62
C GLY A 149 25.40 1.27 -1.99
N ILE A 150 25.92 0.54 -0.99
CA ILE A 150 26.83 -0.61 -1.20
C ILE A 150 26.13 -1.70 -2.00
N LEU A 151 24.90 -2.06 -1.63
CA LEU A 151 24.12 -3.10 -2.30
C LEU A 151 23.83 -2.74 -3.77
N ILE A 152 23.45 -1.49 -4.08
CA ILE A 152 23.23 -1.06 -5.47
C ILE A 152 24.48 -1.29 -6.31
N VAL A 153 25.65 -0.82 -5.85
CA VAL A 153 26.90 -0.98 -6.60
C VAL A 153 27.26 -2.45 -6.75
N ALA A 154 27.18 -3.23 -5.67
CA ALA A 154 27.52 -4.65 -5.69
C ALA A 154 26.57 -5.47 -6.59
N GLN A 155 25.26 -5.25 -6.49
CA GLN A 155 24.22 -5.97 -7.24
C GLN A 155 24.27 -5.64 -8.73
N LEU A 156 24.43 -4.36 -9.10
CA LEU A 156 24.59 -3.97 -10.49
C LEU A 156 25.88 -4.54 -11.08
N SER A 157 26.99 -4.48 -10.34
CA SER A 157 28.26 -5.10 -10.77
C SER A 157 28.12 -6.60 -10.96
N PHE A 158 27.41 -7.28 -10.05
CA PHE A 158 27.13 -8.71 -10.16
C PHE A 158 26.29 -9.01 -11.40
N LEU A 159 25.19 -8.29 -11.63
CA LEU A 159 24.34 -8.49 -12.82
C LEU A 159 25.12 -8.27 -14.13
N VAL A 160 25.94 -7.22 -14.20
CA VAL A 160 26.81 -6.94 -15.35
C VAL A 160 27.86 -8.04 -15.54
N SER A 161 28.33 -8.67 -14.46
CA SER A 161 29.33 -9.74 -14.53
C SER A 161 28.78 -11.07 -15.06
N ILE A 162 27.48 -11.34 -14.95
CA ILE A 162 26.88 -12.65 -15.27
C ILE A 162 27.19 -13.10 -16.71
N PRO A 163 26.99 -12.28 -17.77
CA PRO A 163 27.30 -12.68 -19.14
C PRO A 163 28.78 -12.99 -19.40
N PHE A 164 29.69 -12.44 -18.60
CA PHE A 164 31.12 -12.73 -18.69
C PHE A 164 31.49 -13.98 -17.90
N ALA A 165 30.85 -14.18 -16.73
CA ALA A 165 31.07 -15.32 -15.85
C ALA A 165 30.69 -16.66 -16.51
N THR A 166 29.78 -16.68 -17.49
CA THR A 166 29.44 -17.89 -18.25
C THR A 166 30.60 -18.48 -19.04
N ASN A 167 31.65 -17.71 -19.31
CA ASN A 167 32.86 -18.16 -20.01
C ASN A 167 33.91 -18.76 -19.06
N LEU A 168 33.69 -18.70 -17.74
CA LEU A 168 34.61 -19.20 -16.72
C LEU A 168 34.26 -20.64 -16.32
N PRO A 169 35.24 -21.44 -15.87
CA PRO A 169 34.97 -22.79 -15.42
C PRO A 169 34.19 -22.78 -14.10
N TYR A 170 33.35 -23.80 -13.89
CA TYR A 170 32.39 -23.86 -12.77
C TYR A 170 33.04 -23.74 -11.38
N ASN A 171 34.28 -24.19 -11.23
CA ASN A 171 35.05 -24.09 -9.99
C ASN A 171 35.43 -22.65 -9.60
N VAL A 172 35.30 -21.69 -10.53
CA VAL A 172 35.45 -20.24 -10.26
C VAL A 172 34.07 -19.60 -10.11
N VAL A 173 33.12 -19.95 -10.98
CA VAL A 173 31.78 -19.36 -11.01
C VAL A 173 30.99 -19.66 -9.73
N ILE A 174 31.01 -20.91 -9.25
CA ILE A 174 30.24 -21.29 -8.06
C ILE A 174 30.73 -20.54 -6.81
N PRO A 175 32.04 -20.53 -6.46
CA PRO A 175 32.51 -19.74 -5.33
C PRO A 175 32.26 -18.23 -5.48
N TYR A 176 32.34 -17.69 -6.70
CA TYR A 176 32.01 -16.29 -6.96
C TYR A 176 30.55 -15.97 -6.62
N ILE A 177 29.60 -16.78 -7.11
CA ILE A 177 28.17 -16.61 -6.80
C ILE A 177 27.92 -16.76 -5.31
N LEU A 178 28.48 -17.80 -4.66
CA LEU A 178 28.32 -18.01 -3.22
C LEU A 178 28.91 -16.87 -2.40
N GLY A 179 30.08 -16.36 -2.80
CA GLY A 179 30.72 -15.21 -2.16
C GLY A 179 29.90 -13.94 -2.29
N PHE A 180 29.30 -13.71 -3.45
CA PHE A 180 28.38 -12.59 -3.67
C PHE A 180 27.10 -12.72 -2.83
N ILE A 181 26.47 -13.90 -2.80
CA ILE A 181 25.30 -14.16 -1.95
C ILE A 181 25.63 -13.92 -0.48
N ALA A 182 26.79 -14.42 -0.01
CA ALA A 182 27.24 -14.21 1.36
C ALA A 182 27.44 -12.71 1.65
N LEU A 183 28.13 -11.97 0.77
CA LEU A 183 28.32 -10.52 0.91
C LEU A 183 26.98 -9.79 0.98
N ASN A 184 26.05 -10.08 0.05
CA ASN A 184 24.73 -9.46 0.03
C ASN A 184 23.98 -9.73 1.33
N TYR A 185 24.00 -10.98 1.80
CA TYR A 185 23.39 -11.37 3.07
C TYR A 185 23.99 -10.61 4.25
N PHE A 186 25.33 -10.56 4.37
CA PHE A 186 26.00 -9.85 5.46
C PHE A 186 25.66 -8.35 5.51
N VAL A 187 25.59 -7.69 4.36
CA VAL A 187 25.20 -6.27 4.28
C VAL A 187 23.72 -6.06 4.63
N CYS A 188 22.86 -7.05 4.35
CA CYS A 188 21.44 -7.00 4.70
C CYS A 188 21.13 -7.33 6.17
N ILE A 189 22.04 -7.97 6.92
CA ILE A 189 21.83 -8.27 8.36
C ILE A 189 21.43 -7.01 9.15
N PRO A 190 22.20 -5.90 9.14
CA PRO A 190 21.83 -4.71 9.91
C PRO A 190 20.54 -4.04 9.41
N LEU A 191 20.17 -4.22 8.14
CA LEU A 191 18.92 -3.70 7.59
C LEU A 191 17.70 -4.45 8.13
N ASN A 192 17.80 -5.77 8.27
CA ASN A 192 16.66 -6.62 8.63
C ASN A 192 16.64 -7.06 10.10
N ALA A 193 17.70 -6.79 10.86
CA ALA A 193 17.78 -7.14 12.27
C ALA A 193 16.76 -6.37 13.12
N GLY A 194 16.29 -6.99 14.20
CA GLY A 194 15.44 -6.33 15.20
C GLY A 194 13.94 -6.62 15.08
N THR A 195 13.51 -7.47 14.14
CA THR A 195 12.12 -7.95 14.06
C THR A 195 11.93 -9.22 14.87
N SER A 196 10.73 -9.41 15.43
CA SER A 196 10.35 -10.63 16.16
C SER A 196 9.39 -11.43 15.29
N ASN A 197 9.81 -12.61 14.82
CA ASN A 197 9.06 -13.43 13.86
C ASN A 197 8.65 -12.67 12.57
N GLY A 198 9.50 -11.76 12.09
CA GLY A 198 9.20 -10.93 10.92
C GLY A 198 8.12 -9.87 11.18
N MET A 199 7.88 -9.51 12.45
CA MET A 199 6.91 -8.49 12.82
C MET A 199 7.54 -7.43 13.75
N LEU A 200 6.95 -6.24 13.71
CA LEU A 200 7.21 -5.13 14.62
C LEU A 200 5.88 -4.53 15.08
N THR A 201 5.89 -3.85 16.22
CA THR A 201 4.73 -3.08 16.70
C THR A 201 5.11 -1.61 16.82
N SER A 202 4.13 -0.73 16.62
CA SER A 202 4.28 0.70 16.90
C SER A 202 4.76 0.93 18.35
N GLN A 203 5.70 1.85 18.56
CA GLN A 203 6.29 2.14 19.88
C GLN A 203 5.47 3.15 20.69
N HIS A 204 4.14 3.00 20.68
CA HIS A 204 3.22 3.95 21.30
C HIS A 204 3.42 4.09 22.81
N ASP A 205 3.91 3.05 23.50
CA ASP A 205 4.22 3.09 24.94
C ASP A 205 5.27 4.15 25.33
N ARG A 206 6.08 4.60 24.37
CA ARG A 206 7.10 5.63 24.60
C ARG A 206 6.52 7.05 24.68
N TRP A 207 5.25 7.22 24.33
CA TRP A 207 4.60 8.51 24.17
C TRP A 207 3.56 8.72 25.27
N GLU A 208 3.61 9.87 25.92
CA GLU A 208 2.65 10.20 26.97
C GLU A 208 1.25 10.46 26.39
N GLU A 209 1.20 11.03 25.20
CA GLU A 209 -0.04 11.26 24.46
C GLU A 209 -0.80 9.97 24.15
N ALA A 210 -0.09 8.86 23.94
CA ALA A 210 -0.71 7.58 23.58
C ALA A 210 -1.56 6.99 24.71
N ARG A 211 -1.25 7.29 25.97
CA ARG A 211 -2.03 6.83 27.14
C ARG A 211 -3.47 7.32 27.13
N HIS A 212 -3.75 8.37 26.36
CA HIS A 212 -5.08 8.97 26.25
C HIS A 212 -5.87 8.46 25.05
N TRP A 213 -5.31 7.55 24.24
CA TRP A 213 -6.01 7.00 23.08
C TRP A 213 -7.09 6.00 23.51
N ASP A 214 -8.29 6.15 22.97
CA ASP A 214 -9.42 5.26 23.26
C ASP A 214 -9.09 3.80 22.96
N SER A 215 -8.31 3.53 21.91
CA SER A 215 -7.88 2.17 21.54
C SER A 215 -6.98 1.47 22.55
N LEU A 216 -6.39 2.21 23.49
CA LEU A 216 -5.55 1.67 24.56
C LEU A 216 -6.24 1.73 25.92
N ARG A 217 -7.25 2.60 26.07
CA ARG A 217 -8.01 2.78 27.32
C ARG A 217 -9.23 1.88 27.40
N ASP A 218 -9.88 1.63 26.27
CA ASP A 218 -11.10 0.86 26.18
C ASP A 218 -10.77 -0.63 26.05
N GLU A 219 -11.14 -1.41 27.07
CA GLU A 219 -10.97 -2.87 27.07
C GLU A 219 -11.87 -3.54 26.02
N ASP A 220 -12.95 -2.87 25.59
CA ASP A 220 -13.87 -3.33 24.54
C ASP A 220 -13.43 -2.89 23.13
N TYR A 221 -12.21 -2.37 22.97
CA TYR A 221 -11.70 -1.96 21.66
C TYR A 221 -11.44 -3.18 20.75
N ARG A 222 -12.16 -3.24 19.61
CA ARG A 222 -12.25 -4.40 18.72
C ARG A 222 -11.74 -4.18 17.29
N GLU A 223 -10.93 -3.15 17.02
CA GLU A 223 -10.32 -2.99 15.68
C GLU A 223 -8.84 -3.42 15.70
N LYS A 224 -8.42 -4.16 14.67
CA LYS A 224 -7.02 -4.60 14.49
C LYS A 224 -6.41 -3.90 13.29
N TRP A 225 -5.23 -3.30 13.48
CA TRP A 225 -4.54 -2.54 12.44
C TRP A 225 -3.22 -3.23 12.07
N ILE A 226 -3.09 -3.54 10.78
CA ILE A 226 -1.97 -4.28 10.22
C ILE A 226 -1.35 -3.44 9.10
N PHE A 227 -0.03 -3.32 9.08
CA PHE A 227 0.72 -2.65 8.03
C PHE A 227 1.71 -3.61 7.36
N LEU A 228 1.76 -3.63 6.04
CA LEU A 228 2.75 -4.40 5.27
C LEU A 228 3.56 -3.43 4.40
N ASN A 229 4.87 -3.40 4.63
CA ASN A 229 5.78 -2.52 3.90
C ASN A 229 6.10 -3.04 2.49
N GLY A 230 6.69 -2.17 1.67
CA GLY A 230 7.25 -2.56 0.38
C GLY A 230 8.74 -2.86 0.41
N ILE A 231 9.30 -2.93 -0.78
CA ILE A 231 10.73 -3.18 -1.01
C ILE A 231 11.64 -2.17 -0.33
N SER A 232 12.88 -2.59 -0.09
CA SER A 232 13.96 -1.73 0.40
C SER A 232 13.72 -1.14 1.79
N VAL A 233 12.70 -1.61 2.50
CA VAL A 233 12.40 -1.16 3.86
C VAL A 233 13.03 -2.11 4.87
N GLY A 234 14.10 -1.64 5.52
CA GLY A 234 14.67 -2.30 6.69
C GLY A 234 13.78 -2.13 7.94
N SER A 235 14.11 -2.85 9.01
CA SER A 235 13.40 -2.80 10.29
C SER A 235 13.32 -1.38 10.87
N HIS A 236 14.35 -0.56 10.65
CA HIS A 236 14.40 0.83 11.08
C HIS A 236 13.34 1.70 10.38
N TRP A 237 13.28 1.67 9.05
CA TRP A 237 12.26 2.40 8.27
C TRP A 237 10.86 1.87 8.55
N LEU A 238 10.69 0.55 8.68
CA LEU A 238 9.41 -0.04 9.08
C LEU A 238 8.93 0.52 10.43
N GLN A 239 9.82 0.61 11.43
CA GLN A 239 9.46 1.18 12.72
C GLN A 239 9.04 2.65 12.62
N GLY A 240 9.72 3.46 11.79
CA GLY A 240 9.33 4.84 11.48
C GLY A 240 7.91 4.91 10.91
N ASN A 241 7.62 4.07 9.92
CA ASN A 241 6.29 3.95 9.28
C ASN A 241 5.20 3.58 10.29
N LEU A 242 5.44 2.57 11.13
CA LEU A 242 4.51 2.17 12.17
C LEU A 242 4.25 3.28 13.18
N ASN A 243 5.31 3.99 13.58
CA ASN A 243 5.19 5.07 14.54
C ASN A 243 4.39 6.24 13.97
N ARG A 244 4.66 6.58 12.71
CA ARG A 244 3.96 7.64 12.00
C ARG A 244 2.48 7.31 11.81
N LEU A 245 2.16 6.12 11.29
CA LEU A 245 0.78 5.65 11.12
C LEU A 245 0.04 5.60 12.48
N SER A 246 0.70 5.13 13.54
CA SER A 246 0.13 5.05 14.87
C SER A 246 -0.23 6.43 15.43
N ARG A 247 0.61 7.45 15.21
CA ARG A 247 0.32 8.86 15.56
C ARG A 247 -0.78 9.48 14.69
N THR A 248 -0.91 9.06 13.44
CA THR A 248 -1.96 9.55 12.53
C THR A 248 -3.35 9.06 12.97
N PHE A 249 -3.48 7.78 13.31
CA PHE A 249 -4.77 7.15 13.61
C PHE A 249 -5.05 7.00 15.10
N HIS A 250 -4.06 7.27 15.97
CA HIS A 250 -4.12 7.02 17.42
C HIS A 250 -4.51 5.59 17.73
N ARG A 251 -3.84 4.65 17.06
CA ARG A 251 -4.05 3.20 17.18
C ARG A 251 -2.72 2.46 17.30
N PRO A 252 -2.67 1.34 18.04
CA PRO A 252 -1.55 0.41 17.95
C PRO A 252 -1.58 -0.28 16.58
N ILE A 253 -0.44 -0.32 15.90
CA ILE A 253 -0.31 -0.93 14.57
C ILE A 253 0.75 -2.02 14.60
N VAL A 254 0.41 -3.19 14.06
CA VAL A 254 1.32 -4.31 13.86
C VAL A 254 1.86 -4.24 12.44
N GLY A 255 3.17 -4.15 12.29
CA GLY A 255 3.87 -4.20 11.01
C GLY A 255 4.34 -5.61 10.70
N VAL A 256 4.00 -6.11 9.52
CA VAL A 256 4.60 -7.29 8.92
C VAL A 256 5.77 -6.84 8.06
N HIS A 257 6.95 -7.37 8.35
CA HIS A 257 8.19 -6.98 7.71
C HIS A 257 8.41 -7.79 6.45
N ASN A 258 8.34 -7.14 5.29
CA ASN A 258 8.93 -7.64 4.05
C ASN A 258 10.43 -7.30 4.07
N PRO A 259 11.33 -8.29 4.30
CA PRO A 259 12.76 -8.05 4.45
C PRO A 259 13.41 -7.71 3.12
N THR A 260 14.34 -6.76 3.13
CA THR A 260 15.04 -6.34 1.90
C THR A 260 16.28 -7.19 1.64
N ALA A 261 16.47 -7.60 0.39
CA ALA A 261 17.72 -8.13 -0.13
C ALA A 261 18.55 -7.04 -0.84
N GLY A 262 18.09 -5.79 -0.83
CA GLY A 262 18.64 -4.63 -1.53
C GLY A 262 17.80 -4.23 -2.74
N ILE A 263 17.75 -2.92 -3.00
CA ILE A 263 16.81 -2.29 -3.96
C ILE A 263 16.74 -3.00 -5.32
N VAL A 264 17.88 -3.41 -5.89
CA VAL A 264 17.89 -4.02 -7.23
C VAL A 264 17.24 -5.40 -7.22
N PHE A 265 17.58 -6.24 -6.25
CA PHE A 265 17.01 -7.58 -6.14
C PHE A 265 15.57 -7.56 -5.66
N ASP A 266 15.20 -6.62 -4.81
CA ASP A 266 13.81 -6.45 -4.41
C ASP A 266 12.93 -6.05 -5.62
N ILE A 267 13.41 -5.17 -6.52
CA ILE A 267 12.69 -4.83 -7.76
C ILE A 267 12.51 -6.07 -8.65
N ILE A 268 13.56 -6.89 -8.79
CA ILE A 268 13.48 -8.14 -9.56
C ILE A 268 12.47 -9.09 -8.93
N GLN A 269 12.51 -9.27 -7.61
CA GLN A 269 11.54 -10.08 -6.88
C GLN A 269 10.12 -9.55 -7.09
N CYS A 270 9.90 -8.24 -6.95
CA CYS A 270 8.59 -7.62 -7.16
C CYS A 270 8.04 -7.91 -8.57
N LEU A 271 8.89 -7.82 -9.60
CA LEU A 271 8.51 -8.13 -10.98
C LEU A 271 8.13 -9.61 -11.13
N LEU A 272 8.96 -10.51 -10.61
CA LEU A 272 8.71 -11.95 -10.67
C LEU A 272 7.43 -12.34 -9.92
N GLU A 273 7.23 -11.79 -8.72
CA GLU A 273 6.05 -12.02 -7.88
C GLU A 273 4.78 -11.53 -8.57
N ARG A 274 4.86 -10.36 -9.23
CA ARG A 274 3.73 -9.79 -9.97
C ARG A 274 3.35 -10.60 -11.21
N CYS A 275 4.33 -11.20 -11.89
CA CYS A 275 4.11 -11.99 -13.09
C CYS A 275 3.74 -13.45 -12.80
N PHE A 276 4.30 -14.04 -11.74
CA PHE A 276 4.14 -15.47 -11.44
C PHE A 276 3.26 -15.78 -10.25
N TYR A 277 2.84 -14.76 -9.50
CA TYR A 277 1.83 -14.88 -8.46
C TYR A 277 2.21 -15.96 -7.42
N PHE A 278 3.38 -15.81 -6.80
CA PHE A 278 3.82 -16.68 -5.72
C PHE A 278 3.84 -15.90 -4.40
N GLY A 279 3.39 -16.51 -3.32
CA GLY A 279 3.41 -15.87 -2.00
C GLY A 279 4.77 -16.00 -1.33
N THR A 280 5.32 -14.88 -0.89
CA THR A 280 6.51 -14.79 -0.04
C THR A 280 6.21 -15.20 1.42
N THR A 281 7.24 -15.23 2.28
CA THR A 281 7.07 -15.59 3.70
C THR A 281 6.28 -14.51 4.45
N ASP A 282 6.61 -13.25 4.21
CA ASP A 282 5.92 -12.06 4.72
C ASP A 282 4.43 -12.03 4.27
N THR A 283 4.14 -12.31 3.00
CA THR A 283 2.75 -12.49 2.51
C THR A 283 1.98 -13.53 3.33
N ARG A 284 2.57 -14.71 3.58
CA ARG A 284 1.95 -15.77 4.39
C ARG A 284 1.80 -15.38 5.86
N THR A 285 2.78 -14.71 6.44
CA THR A 285 2.70 -14.19 7.81
C THR A 285 1.59 -13.16 7.94
N CYS A 286 1.48 -12.21 7.00
CA CYS A 286 0.42 -11.22 6.98
C CYS A 286 -0.96 -11.87 6.83
N TYR A 287 -1.11 -12.83 5.92
CA TYR A 287 -2.33 -13.63 5.80
C TYR A 287 -2.68 -14.31 7.13
N SER A 288 -1.70 -14.95 7.80
CA SER A 288 -1.95 -15.64 9.07
C SER A 288 -2.41 -14.69 10.18
N LEU A 289 -1.89 -13.45 10.21
CA LEU A 289 -2.27 -12.44 11.18
C LEU A 289 -3.70 -11.94 10.94
N ILE A 290 -4.07 -11.70 9.68
CA ILE A 290 -5.44 -11.33 9.30
C ILE A 290 -6.39 -12.49 9.60
N ALA A 291 -6.00 -13.72 9.25
CA ALA A 291 -6.78 -14.92 9.52
C ALA A 291 -7.04 -15.13 11.01
N ALA A 292 -6.04 -14.88 11.85
CA ALA A 292 -6.17 -14.89 13.30
C ALA A 292 -7.12 -13.79 13.79
N ALA A 293 -6.97 -12.56 13.28
CA ALA A 293 -7.84 -11.43 13.64
C ALA A 293 -9.31 -11.65 13.23
N LEU A 294 -9.57 -12.35 12.13
CA LEU A 294 -10.90 -12.72 11.64
C LEU A 294 -11.48 -13.96 12.34
N SER A 295 -10.74 -14.59 13.24
CA SER A 295 -11.25 -15.74 14.00
C SER A 295 -12.42 -15.30 14.89
N PRO A 296 -13.53 -16.08 14.95
CA PRO A 296 -14.65 -15.78 15.85
C PRO A 296 -14.26 -15.66 17.33
N THR A 297 -13.11 -16.24 17.72
CA THR A 297 -12.59 -16.20 19.09
C THR A 297 -12.05 -14.84 19.50
N GLU A 298 -11.54 -14.04 18.55
CA GLU A 298 -10.96 -12.73 18.85
C GLU A 298 -12.03 -11.65 19.06
N ASN A 299 -13.27 -11.91 18.60
CA ASN A 299 -14.38 -10.96 18.62
C ASN A 299 -13.97 -9.57 18.08
N THR A 300 -13.32 -9.59 16.91
CA THR A 300 -12.87 -8.40 16.16
C THR A 300 -14.00 -7.86 15.31
N ASP A 301 -14.29 -6.57 15.44
CA ASP A 301 -15.31 -5.89 14.62
C ASP A 301 -14.77 -5.48 13.26
N LYS A 302 -13.47 -5.16 13.22
CA LYS A 302 -12.83 -4.61 12.03
C LYS A 302 -11.35 -4.93 11.94
N VAL A 303 -10.88 -5.26 10.73
CA VAL A 303 -9.47 -5.44 10.41
C VAL A 303 -9.09 -4.42 9.34
N VAL A 304 -8.19 -3.50 9.69
CA VAL A 304 -7.67 -2.49 8.78
C VAL A 304 -6.28 -2.91 8.30
N LEU A 305 -6.15 -3.10 6.98
CA LEU A 305 -4.90 -3.46 6.32
C LEU A 305 -4.36 -2.26 5.54
N ILE A 306 -3.19 -1.76 5.94
CA ILE A 306 -2.47 -0.70 5.25
C ILE A 306 -1.30 -1.30 4.48
N LEU A 307 -1.17 -0.95 3.21
CA LEU A 307 -0.19 -1.51 2.30
C LEU A 307 0.62 -0.41 1.62
N HIS A 308 1.94 -0.59 1.48
CA HIS A 308 2.78 0.37 0.74
C HIS A 308 3.61 -0.33 -0.33
N SER A 309 3.71 0.28 -1.53
CA SER A 309 4.59 -0.20 -2.61
C SER A 309 4.32 -1.67 -2.98
N GLN A 310 5.32 -2.55 -2.93
CA GLN A 310 5.17 -4.01 -3.12
C GLN A 310 4.21 -4.65 -2.11
N GLY A 311 4.08 -4.16 -0.87
CA GLY A 311 3.06 -4.65 0.06
C GLY A 311 1.64 -4.55 -0.52
N GLY A 312 1.40 -3.62 -1.46
CA GLY A 312 0.15 -3.54 -2.22
C GLY A 312 -0.09 -4.72 -3.17
N LEU A 313 0.97 -5.23 -3.80
CA LEU A 313 0.95 -6.45 -4.62
C LEU A 313 0.73 -7.69 -3.73
N GLU A 314 1.50 -7.82 -2.66
CA GLU A 314 1.35 -8.91 -1.68
C GLU A 314 -0.08 -8.92 -1.10
N GLY A 315 -0.64 -7.74 -0.83
CA GLY A 315 -2.01 -7.58 -0.38
C GLY A 315 -3.06 -7.99 -1.41
N SER A 316 -2.79 -7.91 -2.72
CA SER A 316 -3.72 -8.44 -3.73
C SER A 316 -3.73 -9.97 -3.71
N ILE A 317 -2.57 -10.60 -3.49
CA ILE A 317 -2.44 -12.05 -3.30
C ILE A 317 -3.18 -12.49 -2.03
N ILE A 318 -2.95 -11.79 -0.91
CA ILE A 318 -3.62 -12.05 0.37
C ILE A 318 -5.14 -11.94 0.21
N LEU A 319 -5.62 -10.92 -0.50
CA LEU A 319 -7.04 -10.71 -0.73
C LEU A 319 -7.67 -11.89 -1.49
N ASP A 320 -7.02 -12.40 -2.53
CA ASP A 320 -7.54 -13.54 -3.28
C ASP A 320 -7.56 -14.83 -2.42
N TRP A 321 -6.58 -15.02 -1.54
CA TRP A 321 -6.60 -16.12 -0.57
C TRP A 321 -7.74 -15.97 0.44
N LEU A 322 -7.97 -14.75 0.93
CA LEU A 322 -9.08 -14.44 1.85
C LEU A 322 -10.45 -14.69 1.19
N LEU A 323 -10.63 -14.25 -0.07
CA LEU A 323 -11.83 -14.49 -0.87
C LEU A 323 -12.11 -15.99 -1.09
N SER A 324 -11.07 -16.82 -1.07
CA SER A 324 -11.18 -18.26 -1.26
C SER A 324 -11.53 -19.01 0.03
N ASN A 325 -11.12 -18.48 1.18
CA ASN A 325 -11.17 -19.19 2.46
C ASN A 325 -12.24 -18.69 3.43
N TYR A 326 -12.74 -17.45 3.25
CA TYR A 326 -13.68 -16.81 4.19
C TYR A 326 -15.03 -16.51 3.55
N SER A 327 -16.07 -16.50 4.39
CA SER A 327 -17.41 -16.10 3.98
C SER A 327 -17.46 -14.58 3.73
N ARG A 328 -18.46 -14.14 2.97
CA ARG A 328 -18.63 -12.73 2.64
C ARG A 328 -18.89 -11.86 3.86
N ASP A 329 -19.65 -12.38 4.83
CA ASP A 329 -19.99 -11.63 6.03
C ASP A 329 -18.75 -11.36 6.90
N THR A 330 -17.81 -12.32 6.97
CA THR A 330 -16.52 -12.11 7.65
C THR A 330 -15.66 -11.11 6.88
N LEU A 331 -15.62 -11.19 5.56
CA LEU A 331 -14.79 -10.30 4.73
C LEU A 331 -15.26 -8.83 4.74
N LYS A 332 -16.52 -8.56 5.08
CA LYS A 332 -17.01 -7.18 5.30
C LYS A 332 -16.28 -6.46 6.43
N GLN A 333 -15.68 -7.18 7.37
CA GLN A 333 -14.89 -6.60 8.47
C GLN A 333 -13.54 -6.05 7.99
N VAL A 334 -13.09 -6.43 6.79
CA VAL A 334 -11.77 -6.05 6.26
C VAL A 334 -11.87 -4.77 5.45
N GLU A 335 -11.04 -3.79 5.82
CA GLU A 335 -10.84 -2.54 5.07
C GLU A 335 -9.37 -2.45 4.62
N ILE A 336 -9.15 -2.09 3.35
CA ILE A 336 -7.80 -2.05 2.76
C ILE A 336 -7.47 -0.65 2.24
N TYR A 337 -6.30 -0.13 2.65
CA TYR A 337 -5.79 1.18 2.25
C TYR A 337 -4.38 1.02 1.68
N THR A 338 -4.16 1.43 0.44
CA THR A 338 -2.86 1.23 -0.22
C THR A 338 -2.21 2.54 -0.63
N PHE A 339 -0.89 2.65 -0.47
CA PHE A 339 -0.08 3.80 -0.89
C PHE A 339 0.98 3.34 -1.90
N GLY A 340 1.01 3.94 -3.09
CA GLY A 340 2.01 3.61 -4.11
C GLY A 340 1.95 2.15 -4.60
N ASN A 341 0.75 1.56 -4.63
CA ASN A 341 0.53 0.13 -4.83
C ASN A 341 1.11 -0.41 -6.16
N ALA A 342 1.97 -1.43 -6.08
CA ALA A 342 2.63 -2.11 -7.20
C ALA A 342 1.76 -3.17 -7.91
N ALA A 343 0.60 -3.52 -7.35
CA ALA A 343 -0.27 -4.57 -7.87
C ALA A 343 -0.74 -4.32 -9.31
N ASN A 344 -1.00 -5.40 -10.04
CA ASN A 344 -1.63 -5.37 -11.36
C ASN A 344 -3.12 -5.70 -11.34
N HIS A 345 -3.62 -6.25 -10.24
CA HIS A 345 -5.03 -6.52 -10.00
C HIS A 345 -5.38 -6.28 -8.52
N PHE A 346 -6.66 -6.09 -8.25
CA PHE A 346 -7.22 -6.01 -6.91
C PHE A 346 -8.70 -6.43 -6.98
N ASN A 347 -9.03 -7.62 -6.49
CA ASN A 347 -10.34 -8.22 -6.70
C ASN A 347 -11.32 -7.89 -5.58
N ASN A 348 -12.50 -7.36 -5.92
CA ASN A 348 -13.61 -7.25 -4.98
C ASN A 348 -14.93 -7.60 -5.69
N PRO A 349 -15.27 -8.91 -5.78
CA PRO A 349 -16.48 -9.33 -6.48
C PRO A 349 -17.72 -8.67 -5.85
N ARG A 350 -18.66 -8.23 -6.69
CA ARG A 350 -19.97 -7.73 -6.25
C ARG A 350 -21.07 -8.70 -6.65
N VAL A 351 -22.08 -8.84 -5.82
CA VAL A 351 -23.27 -9.66 -6.14
C VAL A 351 -24.45 -8.74 -6.40
N SER A 352 -25.07 -8.92 -7.58
CA SER A 352 -26.39 -8.37 -7.93
C SER A 352 -26.60 -6.87 -7.63
N GLY A 353 -25.59 -6.03 -7.88
CA GLY A 353 -25.70 -4.57 -7.69
C GLY A 353 -25.52 -4.08 -6.25
N GLU A 354 -25.12 -4.96 -5.32
CA GLU A 354 -24.73 -4.61 -3.96
C GLU A 354 -23.28 -4.09 -3.87
N GLU A 355 -22.89 -3.63 -2.67
CA GLU A 355 -21.51 -3.24 -2.35
C GLU A 355 -20.54 -4.43 -2.50
N GLY A 356 -19.23 -4.15 -2.51
CA GLY A 356 -18.20 -5.18 -2.54
C GLY A 356 -18.30 -6.16 -1.37
N ILE A 357 -17.67 -7.34 -1.53
CA ILE A 357 -17.53 -8.33 -0.46
C ILE A 357 -16.70 -7.77 0.71
N LEU A 358 -15.69 -6.96 0.42
CA LEU A 358 -14.92 -6.25 1.43
C LEU A 358 -15.64 -4.99 1.92
N GLY A 359 -15.39 -4.63 3.19
CA GLY A 359 -15.95 -3.44 3.81
C GLY A 359 -15.58 -2.16 3.08
N HIS A 360 -14.29 -2.00 2.73
CA HIS A 360 -13.81 -0.82 2.00
C HIS A 360 -12.45 -1.04 1.34
N ILE A 361 -12.20 -0.38 0.21
CA ILE A 361 -10.89 -0.37 -0.47
C ILE A 361 -10.59 1.02 -1.02
N GLU A 362 -9.45 1.58 -0.63
CA GLU A 362 -8.92 2.84 -1.16
C GLU A 362 -7.46 2.72 -1.58
N HIS A 363 -7.14 3.43 -2.65
CA HIS A 363 -5.79 3.52 -3.18
C HIS A 363 -5.35 4.98 -3.29
N TYR A 364 -4.13 5.25 -2.89
CA TYR A 364 -3.47 6.56 -2.99
C TYR A 364 -2.25 6.43 -3.89
N GLY A 365 -2.21 7.18 -4.98
CA GLY A 365 -1.17 7.10 -6.00
C GLY A 365 -0.63 8.47 -6.39
N ASN A 366 0.67 8.71 -6.23
CA ASN A 366 1.33 9.89 -6.77
C ASN A 366 1.61 9.66 -8.27
N SER A 367 1.34 10.64 -9.13
CA SER A 367 1.53 10.49 -10.57
C SER A 367 3.00 10.41 -10.99
N GLY A 368 3.87 11.07 -10.22
CA GLY A 368 5.33 11.02 -10.38
C GLY A 368 6.02 9.96 -9.53
N ASP A 369 5.27 9.05 -8.89
CA ASP A 369 5.83 7.84 -8.29
C ASP A 369 5.92 6.73 -9.34
N PHE A 370 7.14 6.24 -9.57
CA PHE A 370 7.40 5.11 -10.46
C PHE A 370 6.54 3.89 -10.13
N VAL A 371 6.45 3.49 -8.85
CA VAL A 371 5.76 2.25 -8.47
C VAL A 371 4.26 2.40 -8.65
N ALA A 372 3.69 3.54 -8.24
CA ALA A 372 2.29 3.85 -8.48
C ALA A 372 1.97 3.92 -9.99
N ALA A 373 2.84 4.54 -10.79
CA ALA A 373 2.72 4.61 -12.24
C ALA A 373 2.80 3.22 -12.90
N TRP A 374 3.70 2.36 -12.44
CA TRP A 374 3.90 1.00 -12.92
C TRP A 374 2.81 0.01 -12.44
N GLY A 375 2.15 0.31 -11.32
CA GLY A 375 1.06 -0.46 -10.72
C GLY A 375 -0.28 0.27 -10.82
N VAL A 376 -0.81 0.69 -9.68
CA VAL A 376 -2.21 1.12 -9.52
C VAL A 376 -2.67 2.21 -10.50
N ASN A 377 -1.85 3.22 -10.81
CA ASN A 377 -2.24 4.28 -11.74
C ASN A 377 -2.44 3.72 -13.17
N HIS A 378 -1.54 2.83 -13.61
CA HIS A 378 -1.66 2.21 -14.93
C HIS A 378 -2.89 1.30 -14.98
N PHE A 379 -2.98 0.32 -14.08
CA PHE A 379 -4.03 -0.69 -14.15
C PHE A 379 -5.43 -0.13 -13.86
N LYS A 380 -5.56 0.81 -12.91
CA LYS A 380 -6.84 1.46 -12.64
C LYS A 380 -7.31 2.31 -13.82
N SER A 381 -6.40 3.07 -14.46
CA SER A 381 -6.77 3.88 -15.64
C SER A 381 -7.24 3.01 -16.81
N LEU A 382 -6.67 1.81 -16.99
CA LEU A 382 -7.16 0.86 -17.99
C LEU A 382 -8.59 0.39 -17.69
N VAL A 383 -8.88 0.05 -16.44
CA VAL A 383 -10.22 -0.42 -16.01
C VAL A 383 -11.26 0.71 -16.05
N ALA A 384 -10.84 1.95 -15.79
CA ALA A 384 -11.71 3.13 -15.78
C ALA A 384 -12.11 3.63 -17.17
N LYS A 385 -11.33 3.30 -18.22
CA LYS A 385 -11.62 3.70 -19.61
C LYS A 385 -12.80 2.89 -20.18
N ALA A 386 -13.92 3.57 -20.42
CA ALA A 386 -15.14 2.96 -20.94
C ALA A 386 -14.98 2.41 -22.37
N SER A 387 -14.13 3.02 -23.20
CA SER A 387 -13.90 2.60 -24.60
C SER A 387 -13.17 1.27 -24.73
N LEU A 388 -12.21 0.99 -23.85
CA LEU A 388 -11.47 -0.29 -23.83
C LEU A 388 -12.40 -1.45 -23.47
N ASN A 389 -13.29 -1.25 -22.49
CA ASN A 389 -14.28 -2.26 -22.12
C ASN A 389 -15.24 -2.58 -23.29
N GLN A 390 -15.66 -1.57 -24.06
CA GLN A 390 -16.50 -1.77 -25.24
C GLN A 390 -15.79 -2.51 -26.40
N ASP A 391 -14.49 -2.26 -26.59
CA ASP A 391 -13.71 -2.95 -27.63
C ASP A 391 -13.44 -4.42 -27.26
N LEU A 392 -13.09 -4.68 -25.99
CA LEU A 392 -12.95 -6.04 -25.45
C LEU A 392 -14.26 -6.85 -25.58
N GLU A 393 -15.41 -6.24 -25.27
CA GLU A 393 -16.73 -6.88 -25.47
C GLU A 393 -17.00 -7.22 -26.94
N LYS A 394 -16.56 -6.38 -27.89
CA LYS A 394 -16.68 -6.65 -29.33
C LYS A 394 -15.75 -7.78 -29.76
N LYS A 395 -14.48 -7.72 -29.36
CA LYS A 395 -13.46 -8.74 -29.68
C LYS A 395 -13.79 -10.11 -29.08
N ALA A 396 -14.37 -10.17 -27.89
CA ALA A 396 -14.81 -11.43 -27.28
C ALA A 396 -16.05 -12.03 -27.96
N ARG A 397 -16.88 -11.21 -28.60
CA ARG A 397 -18.03 -11.68 -29.40
C ARG A 397 -17.62 -12.17 -30.78
N SER A 398 -16.52 -11.69 -31.34
CA SER A 398 -15.85 -12.36 -32.46
C SER A 398 -15.13 -13.59 -31.93
N PHE A 399 -15.33 -14.75 -32.54
CA PHE A 399 -14.66 -16.01 -32.20
C PHE A 399 -13.16 -15.96 -32.58
N ASP A 400 -12.41 -14.99 -32.07
CA ASP A 400 -11.00 -14.80 -32.40
C ASP A 400 -10.15 -15.86 -31.69
N LEU A 401 -9.44 -16.66 -32.48
CA LEU A 401 -8.54 -17.70 -31.97
C LEU A 401 -7.42 -17.08 -31.13
N GLY A 402 -7.00 -15.85 -31.41
CA GLY A 402 -6.02 -15.12 -30.58
C GLY A 402 -6.52 -14.86 -29.17
N TYR A 403 -7.82 -14.57 -29.02
CA TYR A 403 -8.46 -14.36 -27.73
C TYR A 403 -8.62 -15.67 -26.94
N ILE A 404 -9.04 -16.75 -27.60
CA ILE A 404 -9.14 -18.10 -27.00
C ILE A 404 -7.76 -18.67 -26.60
N LEU A 405 -6.71 -18.30 -27.34
CA LEU A 405 -5.32 -18.70 -27.08
C LEU A 405 -4.58 -17.74 -26.12
N GLY A 406 -5.27 -16.78 -25.49
CA GLY A 406 -4.70 -15.91 -24.44
C GLY A 406 -3.76 -14.80 -24.94
N ARG A 407 -3.98 -14.28 -26.16
CA ARG A 407 -3.09 -13.31 -26.83
C ARG A 407 -3.64 -11.88 -27.01
N ASP A 408 -4.79 -11.51 -26.42
CA ASP A 408 -5.32 -10.13 -26.55
C ASP A 408 -5.68 -9.45 -25.21
N GLU A 409 -5.77 -8.12 -25.26
CA GLU A 409 -5.63 -7.10 -24.20
C GLU A 409 -6.15 -7.44 -22.78
N ARG A 410 -5.26 -7.21 -21.81
CA ARG A 410 -5.38 -7.44 -20.36
C ARG A 410 -6.79 -7.16 -19.79
N GLN A 411 -7.50 -8.21 -19.37
CA GLN A 411 -8.64 -8.07 -18.45
C GLN A 411 -8.12 -7.92 -17.02
N ASN A 412 -7.66 -6.72 -16.67
CA ASN A 412 -7.32 -6.42 -15.29
C ASN A 412 -8.60 -6.10 -14.52
N ASN A 413 -8.72 -6.63 -13.32
CA ASN A 413 -9.71 -6.17 -12.36
C ASN A 413 -8.98 -5.38 -11.28
N PHE A 414 -9.40 -4.14 -11.05
CA PHE A 414 -8.80 -3.29 -10.05
C PHE A 414 -9.92 -2.52 -9.34
N SER A 415 -10.45 -3.13 -8.28
CA SER A 415 -11.53 -2.60 -7.44
C SER A 415 -11.04 -1.48 -6.52
N GLY A 416 -11.95 -0.76 -5.85
CA GLY A 416 -11.61 0.32 -4.90
C GLY A 416 -11.53 1.71 -5.53
N LEU A 417 -11.54 2.76 -4.70
CA LEU A 417 -11.43 4.15 -5.17
C LEU A 417 -9.95 4.56 -5.22
N LEU A 418 -9.46 5.07 -6.36
CA LEU A 418 -8.10 5.59 -6.49
C LEU A 418 -8.11 7.12 -6.43
N PHE A 419 -7.43 7.68 -5.44
CA PHE A 419 -7.10 9.09 -5.37
C PHE A 419 -5.69 9.32 -5.92
N LYS A 420 -5.62 9.93 -7.10
CA LYS A 420 -4.37 10.23 -7.80
C LYS A 420 -3.94 11.66 -7.52
N ASN A 421 -2.74 11.82 -6.95
CA ASN A 421 -2.15 13.11 -6.64
C ASN A 421 -1.09 13.48 -7.69
N GLU A 422 -1.15 14.68 -8.25
CA GLU A 422 -0.25 15.13 -9.31
C GLU A 422 1.09 15.66 -8.76
N VAL A 423 1.83 14.78 -8.10
CA VAL A 423 3.08 15.07 -7.40
C VAL A 423 4.08 13.92 -7.55
N LYS A 424 5.36 14.19 -7.26
CA LYS A 424 6.43 13.17 -7.27
C LYS A 424 6.74 12.66 -5.87
N GLY A 425 7.23 11.43 -5.75
CA GLY A 425 7.71 10.88 -4.48
C GLY A 425 7.03 9.58 -4.09
N HIS A 426 7.82 8.64 -3.55
CA HIS A 426 7.38 7.28 -3.27
C HIS A 426 7.33 6.90 -1.78
N LEU A 427 8.23 7.44 -0.96
CA LEU A 427 8.32 7.07 0.47
C LEU A 427 7.00 7.32 1.20
N LEU A 428 6.69 6.43 2.14
CA LEU A 428 5.37 6.39 2.77
C LEU A 428 5.19 7.61 3.68
N ASN A 429 6.10 7.83 4.63
CA ASN A 429 5.92 8.89 5.62
C ASN A 429 6.15 10.24 4.97
N GLN A 430 7.30 10.36 4.30
CA GLN A 430 7.76 11.62 3.73
C GLN A 430 6.92 12.03 2.51
N HIS A 431 6.54 11.11 1.61
CA HIS A 431 5.86 11.47 0.36
C HIS A 431 4.38 11.20 0.20
N TYR A 432 3.83 10.28 0.96
CA TYR A 432 2.40 10.03 0.97
C TYR A 432 1.74 10.68 2.17
N LEU A 433 2.09 10.22 3.37
CA LEU A 433 1.41 10.62 4.58
C LEU A 433 1.60 12.10 4.90
N ASP A 434 2.74 12.72 4.61
CA ASP A 434 2.91 14.17 4.83
C ASP A 434 2.09 15.06 3.91
N ARG A 435 1.68 14.56 2.75
CA ARG A 435 0.83 15.32 1.82
C ARG A 435 -0.65 15.07 2.06
N ILE A 436 -0.99 13.81 2.34
CA ILE A 436 -2.37 13.36 2.47
C ILE A 436 -2.88 13.61 3.89
N LEU A 437 -2.05 13.34 4.90
CA LEU A 437 -2.37 13.40 6.34
C LEU A 437 -1.24 14.14 7.11
N PRO A 438 -1.01 15.44 6.83
CA PRO A 438 0.06 16.19 7.49
C PRO A 438 -0.14 16.22 9.00
N LEU A 439 0.94 15.97 9.76
CA LEU A 439 0.89 16.08 11.21
C LEU A 439 0.84 17.53 11.69
N ASN A 440 0.29 17.74 12.88
CA ASN A 440 0.25 19.00 13.60
C ASN A 440 1.65 19.46 14.06
N VAL A 441 1.71 20.67 14.63
CA VAL A 441 2.95 21.31 15.10
C VAL A 441 3.72 20.49 16.14
N SER A 442 3.05 19.61 16.89
CA SER A 442 3.64 18.75 17.91
C SER A 442 3.91 17.31 17.43
N LEU A 443 3.62 17.00 16.16
CA LEU A 443 3.69 15.66 15.58
C LEU A 443 2.90 14.57 16.32
N THR A 444 1.85 14.94 17.06
CA THR A 444 1.07 14.01 17.89
C THR A 444 -0.20 13.49 17.22
N GLY A 445 -0.61 14.11 16.11
CA GLY A 445 -1.82 13.79 15.36
C GLY A 445 -1.89 14.58 14.07
N VAL A 446 -2.89 14.28 13.25
CA VAL A 446 -3.15 14.97 11.98
C VAL A 446 -3.61 16.40 12.23
N GLU A 447 -3.12 17.32 11.41
CA GLU A 447 -3.45 18.74 11.47
C GLU A 447 -4.84 19.03 10.90
N GLU A 448 -5.67 19.75 11.68
CA GLU A 448 -7.05 20.09 11.33
C GLU A 448 -7.32 21.59 11.56
N GLU A 449 -8.25 22.18 10.81
CA GLU A 449 -8.69 23.56 11.03
C GLU A 449 -9.76 23.64 12.12
N SER A 450 -10.76 22.76 12.02
CA SER A 450 -11.84 22.58 12.99
C SER A 450 -12.15 21.08 13.08
N LYS A 451 -12.71 20.61 14.21
CA LYS A 451 -12.94 19.17 14.48
C LYS A 451 -13.49 18.42 13.25
N GLY A 452 -12.62 17.72 12.53
CA GLY A 452 -12.93 16.91 11.36
C GLY A 452 -12.75 17.51 9.99
N LYS A 453 -12.39 18.80 9.87
CA LYS A 453 -12.15 19.45 8.59
C LYS A 453 -10.66 19.64 8.32
N PRO A 454 -10.19 19.24 7.12
CA PRO A 454 -8.81 19.47 6.71
C PRO A 454 -8.52 20.96 6.57
N LYS A 455 -7.24 21.34 6.67
CA LYS A 455 -6.83 22.72 6.38
C LYS A 455 -7.12 23.09 4.92
N PRO A 456 -7.53 24.34 4.65
CA PRO A 456 -7.75 24.81 3.28
C PRO A 456 -6.50 24.62 2.41
N GLY A 457 -6.70 24.10 1.19
CA GLY A 457 -5.62 23.88 0.23
C GLY A 457 -4.73 22.65 0.51
N THR A 458 -5.11 21.78 1.44
CA THR A 458 -4.52 20.45 1.58
C THR A 458 -5.17 19.46 0.62
N PHE A 459 -4.50 18.32 0.39
CA PHE A 459 -5.01 17.25 -0.49
C PHE A 459 -6.44 16.81 -0.15
N MET A 460 -6.75 16.72 1.15
CA MET A 460 -8.06 16.31 1.65
C MET A 460 -9.14 17.38 1.41
N ASP A 461 -8.77 18.66 1.33
CA ASP A 461 -9.66 19.77 0.94
C ASP A 461 -9.72 19.97 -0.59
N SER A 462 -8.97 19.24 -1.40
CA SER A 462 -9.07 19.40 -2.85
C SER A 462 -10.40 18.82 -3.38
N PRO A 463 -11.02 19.46 -4.39
CA PRO A 463 -12.20 18.90 -5.04
C PRO A 463 -11.80 17.69 -5.89
N MET A 464 -12.67 16.69 -5.95
CA MET A 464 -12.51 15.48 -6.75
C MET A 464 -12.91 15.75 -8.20
N GLN A 465 -12.07 15.32 -9.14
CA GLN A 465 -12.34 15.40 -10.57
C GLN A 465 -12.12 14.03 -11.22
N SER A 466 -12.96 13.67 -12.18
CA SER A 466 -12.73 12.48 -13.00
C SER A 466 -11.61 12.70 -14.03
N ASP A 467 -10.83 11.66 -14.31
CA ASP A 467 -9.78 11.71 -15.34
C ASP A 467 -10.39 11.82 -16.75
N GLU A 468 -9.71 12.54 -17.65
CA GLU A 468 -10.19 12.73 -19.02
C GLU A 468 -10.32 11.38 -19.76
N GLY A 469 -11.52 11.06 -20.24
CA GLY A 469 -11.81 9.78 -20.91
C GLY A 469 -12.11 8.60 -19.98
N SER A 470 -12.06 8.82 -18.66
CA SER A 470 -12.60 7.90 -17.66
C SER A 470 -14.06 8.18 -17.38
N ARG A 471 -14.76 7.24 -16.75
CA ARG A 471 -16.14 7.44 -16.32
C ARG A 471 -16.24 8.55 -15.27
N LYS A 472 -17.31 9.36 -15.35
CA LYS A 472 -17.67 10.33 -14.31
C LYS A 472 -17.91 9.64 -12.98
N ILE A 473 -17.27 10.16 -11.94
CA ILE A 473 -17.43 9.70 -10.56
C ILE A 473 -18.80 10.11 -10.01
N ASP A 474 -19.36 9.30 -9.10
CA ASP A 474 -20.71 9.52 -8.57
C ASP A 474 -20.86 10.87 -7.81
N HIS A 475 -19.76 11.37 -7.21
CA HIS A 475 -19.70 12.62 -6.43
C HIS A 475 -18.65 13.61 -6.97
N GLU A 476 -18.70 13.92 -8.27
CA GLU A 476 -17.76 14.86 -8.88
C GLU A 476 -17.89 16.28 -8.29
N GLY A 477 -16.75 16.90 -7.95
CA GLY A 477 -16.69 18.19 -7.27
C GLY A 477 -16.80 18.14 -5.75
N ALA A 478 -17.15 16.97 -5.16
CA ALA A 478 -17.07 16.78 -3.72
C ALA A 478 -15.62 16.87 -3.22
N LYS A 479 -15.44 17.14 -1.93
CA LYS A 479 -14.11 17.25 -1.32
C LYS A 479 -13.58 15.86 -0.98
N VAL A 480 -12.28 15.62 -1.18
CA VAL A 480 -11.67 14.29 -0.94
C VAL A 480 -11.95 13.76 0.47
N TYR A 481 -11.88 14.59 1.50
CA TYR A 481 -12.12 14.18 2.89
C TYR A 481 -13.55 13.68 3.17
N GLN A 482 -14.51 14.02 2.31
CA GLN A 482 -15.91 13.59 2.45
C GLN A 482 -16.08 12.13 1.98
N GLU A 483 -15.33 11.74 0.95
CA GLU A 483 -15.37 10.40 0.35
C GLU A 483 -14.30 9.46 0.92
N SER A 484 -13.18 10.00 1.39
CA SER A 484 -12.11 9.22 2.02
C SER A 484 -12.55 8.71 3.39
N ARG A 485 -12.73 7.40 3.50
CA ARG A 485 -12.98 6.70 4.76
C ARG A 485 -11.72 6.69 5.63
N LEU A 486 -10.53 6.69 5.04
CA LEU A 486 -9.28 6.77 5.79
C LEU A 486 -9.19 8.06 6.61
N TRP A 487 -9.64 9.19 6.06
CA TRP A 487 -9.71 10.47 6.77
C TRP A 487 -10.59 10.39 8.02
N GLN A 488 -11.63 9.56 8.02
CA GLN A 488 -12.56 9.42 9.15
C GLN A 488 -11.94 8.73 10.36
N TYR A 489 -10.77 8.08 10.20
CA TYR A 489 -10.03 7.45 11.29
C TYR A 489 -9.02 8.35 11.99
N ILE A 490 -8.70 9.53 11.43
CA ILE A 490 -7.60 10.34 11.95
C ILE A 490 -7.90 10.80 13.38
N ASN A 491 -6.83 10.96 14.16
CA ASN A 491 -6.90 11.43 15.54
C ASN A 491 -7.82 10.56 16.42
N GLY A 492 -7.83 9.25 16.19
CA GLY A 492 -8.52 8.27 17.03
C GLY A 492 -10.00 8.11 16.77
N ARG A 493 -10.52 8.75 15.72
CA ARG A 493 -11.93 8.61 15.31
C ARG A 493 -12.19 7.26 14.65
N SER A 494 -13.47 6.92 14.54
CA SER A 494 -13.92 5.78 13.76
C SER A 494 -15.06 6.22 12.83
N PRO A 495 -15.08 5.73 11.57
CA PRO A 495 -16.15 6.03 10.64
C PRO A 495 -17.46 5.43 11.17
N PRO A 496 -18.61 6.07 10.90
CA PRO A 496 -19.89 5.48 11.23
C PRO A 496 -20.04 4.13 10.51
N PRO A 497 -20.70 3.14 11.13
CA PRO A 497 -21.06 1.91 10.45
C PRO A 497 -21.89 2.27 9.21
N LYS A 498 -21.64 1.59 8.09
CA LYS A 498 -22.42 1.83 6.87
C LYS A 498 -23.89 1.54 7.19
N VAL A 499 -24.77 2.48 6.83
CA VAL A 499 -26.19 2.54 7.24
C VAL A 499 -27.00 1.26 6.93
N ARG A 500 -26.48 0.36 6.07
CA ARG A 500 -27.09 -0.93 5.71
C ARG A 500 -26.73 -2.11 6.61
N ASP A 501 -25.75 -1.97 7.51
CA ASP A 501 -25.31 -3.06 8.40
C ASP A 501 -25.97 -3.03 9.78
N LEU A 502 -26.87 -2.07 10.03
CA LEU A 502 -27.67 -2.06 11.26
C LEU A 502 -28.88 -2.98 11.10
N PRO A 503 -29.04 -4.03 11.93
CA PRO A 503 -30.33 -4.71 12.02
C PRO A 503 -31.39 -3.68 12.40
N ALA A 504 -32.60 -3.78 11.83
CA ALA A 504 -33.72 -2.84 12.03
C ALA A 504 -34.03 -2.53 13.52
N ASN A 505 -33.55 -3.38 14.42
CA ASN A 505 -33.67 -3.30 15.87
C ASN A 505 -32.84 -2.16 16.50
N PHE A 506 -31.77 -1.69 15.85
CA PHE A 506 -30.93 -0.61 16.37
C PHE A 506 -31.66 0.74 16.34
N TRP A 507 -32.47 0.98 15.30
CA TRP A 507 -33.29 2.18 15.16
C TRP A 507 -34.46 2.26 16.14
N ARG A 508 -34.87 1.13 16.72
CA ARG A 508 -35.88 1.10 17.79
C ARG A 508 -35.34 1.62 19.12
N LYS A 509 -34.04 1.46 19.39
CA LYS A 509 -33.40 1.94 20.62
C LYS A 509 -33.07 3.43 20.60
N VAL A 510 -32.84 4.01 19.41
CA VAL A 510 -32.50 5.44 19.28
C VAL A 510 -33.75 6.34 19.35
N ASN A 511 -34.92 5.84 18.95
CA ASN A 511 -36.17 6.61 18.94
C ASN A 511 -37.11 6.31 20.12
N GLY A 512 -36.67 5.52 21.10
CA GLY A 512 -37.49 5.12 22.25
C GLY A 512 -36.87 5.54 23.56
N GLU A 513 -37.11 6.79 23.97
CA GLU A 513 -37.41 7.22 25.35
C GLU A 513 -37.30 8.75 25.49
N HIS A 514 -38.36 9.46 25.06
CA HIS A 514 -38.79 10.71 25.67
C HIS A 514 -40.30 10.86 25.49
N THR A 515 -41.05 10.04 26.21
CA THR A 515 -42.47 10.28 26.54
C THR A 515 -42.82 9.47 27.78
N GLN A 516 -42.54 10.02 28.96
CA GLN A 516 -43.51 10.47 29.97
C GLN A 516 -42.78 10.84 31.27
#